data_AF-A0A9N7R9A0-F1
#
_entry.id   AF-A0A9N7R9A0-F1
#
_cell.length_a   1.000
_cell.length_b   1.000
_cell.length_c   1.000
_cell.angle_alpha   90.00
_cell.angle_beta   90.00
_cell.angle_gamma   90.00
#
_symmetry.space_group_name_H-M   'P 1'
#
loop_
_entity.id
_entity.type
_entity.pdbx_description
1 polymer ?
#
loop_
_entity_poly.entity_id
_entity_poly.type
_entity_poly.pdbx_seq_one_letter_code
_entity_poly.pdbx_strand_id
1 'polypeptide(L)'
;VYTIEFQKRGLPHAHILLFLAKENKFPDPSDIDKIISVEIPDETSDPLYYEAVKEHMIHGPCGLARKSTPCMVDGKCSKWFPKKFVDFTTVDNEGYPRYKRRDNGRHIEKNGVVVHNGYVVPHNRKLLMKYGVHINVEWCNQSRFIKYLFKYVNKGHDRVTASFYQTTAYGEIEKPVDEINMFYDCRYVSSCEAAWRLLGFELQYKKPSVQRLSFHLKGEHNIVFEDDDPIDAVLNNPTVNESQFLAWMEANKMYPEARKLTYVEAPTKFVWNKTERVWTPRIRPGCIGRLSYVPPNVGDNYYLRCLVNVVRGATCHEDYMKVEDVQHMSYRDACYARGLLGDDREYIDGITEASQWASADSLRRMFASLLVSGSLGKPDEIWERCWQFLSDDVLYKQRRLFDNE
;
A
#
# COMPACT_ATOMS: atom_id res chain seq x y z
N VAL A 1 5.98 10.86 5.11
CA VAL A 1 5.29 9.80 5.89
C VAL A 1 6.31 9.19 6.83
N TYR A 2 5.95 8.87 8.07
CA TYR A 2 6.82 8.06 8.92
C TYR A 2 6.03 7.00 9.68
N THR A 3 6.74 5.97 10.13
CA THR A 3 6.28 5.00 11.13
C THR A 3 7.41 4.70 12.12
N ILE A 4 7.05 4.54 13.39
CA ILE A 4 7.96 4.20 14.48
C ILE A 4 7.73 2.73 14.85
N GLU A 5 8.80 1.95 14.81
CA GLU A 5 8.86 0.55 15.25
C GLU A 5 9.68 0.47 16.55
N PHE A 6 9.25 -0.38 17.49
CA PHE A 6 10.04 -0.71 18.67
C PHE A 6 10.61 -2.10 18.50
N GLN A 7 11.92 -2.18 18.32
CA GLN A 7 12.62 -3.45 18.23
C GLN A 7 12.89 -3.98 19.63
N LYS A 8 12.84 -5.30 19.82
CA LYS A 8 13.02 -5.99 21.13
C LYS A 8 14.33 -5.70 21.87
N ARG A 9 15.24 -4.91 21.29
CA ARG A 9 16.62 -4.72 21.76
C ARG A 9 17.06 -3.26 21.89
N GLY A 10 16.16 -2.27 21.80
CA GLY A 10 16.64 -0.89 21.93
C GLY A 10 15.62 0.22 21.73
N LEU A 11 16.17 1.37 21.35
CA LEU A 11 15.47 2.63 21.13
C LEU A 11 14.48 2.54 19.95
N PRO A 12 13.51 3.48 19.87
CA PRO A 12 12.58 3.53 18.76
C PRO A 12 13.30 3.65 17.41
N HIS A 13 12.84 2.90 16.42
CA HIS A 13 13.36 2.92 15.07
C HIS A 13 12.37 3.59 14.14
N ALA A 14 12.77 4.71 13.55
CA ALA A 14 11.92 5.47 12.63
C ALA A 14 12.17 5.05 11.17
N HIS A 15 11.11 4.66 10.47
CA HIS A 15 11.09 4.55 9.02
C HIS A 15 10.42 5.78 8.42
N ILE A 16 11.18 6.61 7.70
CA ILE A 16 10.73 7.90 7.19
C ILE A 16 10.85 7.91 5.66
N LEU A 17 9.77 8.30 4.99
CA LEU A 17 9.74 8.55 3.55
C LEU A 17 9.44 10.02 3.28
N LEU A 18 10.36 10.67 2.57
CA LEU A 18 10.26 12.06 2.16
C LEU A 18 10.02 12.13 0.66
N PHE A 19 8.98 12.87 0.26
CA PHE A 19 8.74 13.22 -1.13
C PHE A 19 9.25 14.65 -1.32
N LEU A 20 10.29 14.80 -2.14
CA LEU A 20 10.84 16.12 -2.46
C LEU A 20 9.92 16.85 -3.44
N ALA A 21 9.88 18.19 -3.31
CA ALA A 21 9.22 19.07 -4.27
C ALA A 21 9.79 18.84 -5.69
N LYS A 22 9.00 19.11 -6.73
CA LYS A 22 9.38 18.77 -8.12
C LYS A 22 10.68 19.46 -8.53
N GLU A 23 10.88 20.67 -8.03
CA GLU A 23 12.03 21.57 -8.25
C GLU A 23 13.29 21.08 -7.51
N ASN A 24 13.11 20.20 -6.52
CA ASN A 24 14.16 19.66 -5.66
C ASN A 24 14.33 18.15 -5.86
N LYS A 25 13.76 17.60 -6.93
CA LYS A 25 14.07 16.23 -7.34
C LYS A 25 15.51 16.23 -7.86
N PHE A 26 16.33 15.35 -7.30
CA PHE A 26 17.72 15.13 -7.70
C PHE A 26 17.78 13.84 -8.52
N PRO A 27 17.45 13.87 -9.83
CA PRO A 27 17.37 12.66 -10.64
C PRO A 27 18.74 12.11 -11.05
N ASP A 28 19.77 12.98 -11.09
CA ASP A 28 21.07 12.61 -11.63
C ASP A 28 22.01 12.01 -10.57
N PRO A 29 22.84 11.02 -10.94
CA PRO A 29 23.78 10.40 -10.01
C PRO A 29 24.70 11.39 -9.27
N SER A 30 25.13 12.46 -9.94
CA SER A 30 25.96 13.51 -9.33
C SER A 30 25.22 14.32 -8.26
N ASP A 31 23.90 14.43 -8.37
CA ASP A 31 23.09 15.12 -7.36
C ASP A 31 22.84 14.23 -6.14
N ILE A 32 22.72 12.90 -6.34
CA ILE A 32 22.66 11.92 -5.25
C ILE A 32 23.90 12.04 -4.36
N ASP A 33 25.09 12.19 -4.96
CA ASP A 33 26.35 12.34 -4.22
C ASP A 33 26.41 13.61 -3.35
N LYS A 34 25.60 14.64 -3.66
CA LYS A 34 25.50 15.86 -2.83
C LYS A 34 24.72 15.63 -1.55
N ILE A 35 23.87 14.59 -1.51
CA ILE A 35 22.95 14.33 -0.40
C ILE A 35 23.30 13.05 0.37
N ILE A 36 23.89 12.05 -0.27
CA ILE A 36 24.21 10.76 0.33
C ILE A 36 25.70 10.49 0.15
N SER A 37 26.37 10.18 1.26
CA SER A 37 27.75 9.72 1.30
C SER A 37 27.83 8.29 1.79
N VAL A 38 28.77 7.53 1.24
CA VAL A 38 29.18 6.20 1.70
C VAL A 38 30.70 6.12 1.88
N GLU A 39 31.35 7.26 2.08
CA GLU A 39 32.80 7.35 2.24
C GLU A 39 33.16 7.82 3.66
N ILE A 40 34.32 7.36 4.14
CA ILE A 40 34.96 7.86 5.35
C ILE A 40 35.44 9.29 5.04
N PRO A 41 34.99 10.30 5.80
CA PRO A 41 35.47 11.66 5.62
C PRO A 41 36.92 11.78 6.09
N ASP A 42 37.53 12.91 5.76
CA ASP A 42 38.92 13.16 6.10
C ASP A 42 39.07 13.53 7.58
N GLU A 43 39.88 12.79 8.32
CA GLU A 43 40.09 13.01 9.75
C GLU A 43 40.74 14.38 10.05
N THR A 44 41.58 14.90 9.15
CA THR A 44 42.27 16.17 9.37
C THR A 44 41.37 17.36 9.03
N SER A 45 40.67 17.30 7.89
CA SER A 45 39.85 18.44 7.44
C SER A 45 38.46 18.52 8.07
N ASP A 46 37.86 17.39 8.47
CA ASP A 46 36.53 17.35 9.12
C ASP A 46 36.48 16.29 10.24
N PRO A 47 37.24 16.49 11.34
CA PRO A 47 37.39 15.51 12.42
C PRO A 47 36.06 15.17 13.10
N LEU A 48 35.16 16.14 13.24
CA LEU A 48 33.86 15.91 13.88
C LEU A 48 32.97 14.99 13.03
N TYR A 49 32.98 15.18 11.70
CA TYR A 49 32.23 14.29 10.81
C TYR A 49 32.88 12.90 10.74
N TYR A 50 34.20 12.82 10.79
CA TYR A 50 34.93 11.55 10.88
C TYR A 50 34.54 10.74 12.12
N GLU A 51 34.58 11.34 13.31
CA GLU A 51 34.17 10.65 14.53
C GLU A 51 32.69 10.23 14.48
N ALA A 52 31.80 11.09 13.97
CA ALA A 52 30.39 10.75 13.82
C ALA A 52 30.17 9.55 12.86
N VAL A 53 30.92 9.48 11.75
CA VAL A 53 30.87 8.35 10.81
C VAL A 53 31.41 7.09 11.46
N LYS A 54 32.56 7.17 12.14
CA LYS A 54 33.19 6.07 12.86
C LYS A 54 32.28 5.45 13.91
N GLU A 55 31.66 6.29 14.73
CA GLU A 55 30.76 5.85 15.80
C GLU A 55 29.49 5.23 15.23
N HIS A 56 28.79 5.95 14.34
CA HIS A 56 27.40 5.62 14.00
C HIS A 56 27.21 4.98 12.62
N MET A 57 28.07 5.25 11.62
CA MET A 57 27.83 4.88 10.21
C MET A 57 28.65 3.68 9.72
N ILE A 58 29.53 3.13 10.54
CA ILE A 58 30.32 1.95 10.16
C ILE A 58 29.56 0.66 10.51
N HIS A 59 29.25 -0.14 9.49
CA HIS A 59 28.84 -1.52 9.66
C HIS A 59 29.96 -2.28 10.36
N GLY A 60 29.63 -2.93 11.48
CA GLY A 60 30.63 -3.66 12.27
C GLY A 60 31.36 -4.71 11.42
N PRO A 61 32.63 -5.03 11.76
CA PRO A 61 33.37 -6.09 11.09
C PRO A 61 32.57 -7.39 11.09
N CYS A 62 32.40 -8.01 9.93
CA CYS A 62 31.66 -9.25 9.72
C CYS A 62 32.35 -10.10 8.64
N GLY A 63 31.77 -11.26 8.31
CA GLY A 63 32.36 -12.16 7.33
C GLY A 63 33.54 -12.93 7.93
N LEU A 64 34.62 -13.06 7.15
CA LEU A 64 35.84 -13.73 7.60
C LEU A 64 36.49 -13.02 8.80
N ALA A 65 36.37 -11.70 8.87
CA ALA A 65 36.89 -10.92 9.98
C ALA A 65 36.18 -11.22 11.31
N ARG A 66 34.87 -11.53 11.27
CA ARG A 66 34.09 -11.87 12.46
C ARG A 66 32.82 -12.65 12.10
N LYS A 67 32.87 -13.98 12.25
CA LYS A 67 31.75 -14.87 11.90
C LYS A 67 30.60 -14.85 12.90
N SER A 68 30.85 -14.44 14.15
CA SER A 68 29.86 -14.44 15.24
C SER A 68 28.90 -13.25 15.23
N THR A 69 29.01 -12.32 14.28
CA THR A 69 28.13 -11.15 14.24
C THR A 69 26.70 -11.50 13.80
N PRO A 70 25.66 -10.86 14.37
CA PRO A 70 24.25 -11.16 14.06
C PRO A 70 23.85 -11.00 12.59
N CYS A 71 24.62 -10.27 11.79
CA CYS A 71 24.33 -10.10 10.37
C CYS A 71 24.72 -11.32 9.51
N MET A 72 25.47 -12.28 10.06
CA MET A 72 25.94 -13.46 9.33
C MET A 72 24.82 -14.49 9.19
N VAL A 73 24.52 -14.88 7.96
CA VAL A 73 23.55 -15.92 7.59
C VAL A 73 24.22 -16.79 6.54
N ASP A 74 24.26 -18.11 6.75
CA ASP A 74 24.88 -19.08 5.85
C ASP A 74 26.32 -18.72 5.44
N GLY A 75 27.11 -18.23 6.40
CA GLY A 75 28.52 -17.85 6.18
C GLY A 75 28.73 -16.54 5.40
N LYS A 76 27.66 -15.82 5.03
CA LYS A 76 27.73 -14.52 4.34
C LYS A 76 27.02 -13.43 5.15
N CYS A 77 27.45 -12.18 4.97
CA CYS A 77 26.72 -11.06 5.55
C CYS A 77 25.38 -10.89 4.83
N SER A 78 24.27 -10.99 5.55
CA SER A 78 22.90 -10.76 5.04
C SER A 78 22.68 -9.35 4.48
N LYS A 79 23.56 -8.40 4.82
CA LYS A 79 23.56 -7.01 4.31
C LYS A 79 24.58 -6.78 3.20
N TRP A 80 25.32 -7.83 2.80
CA TRP A 80 26.30 -7.82 1.72
C TRP A 80 27.45 -6.84 1.96
N PHE A 81 27.94 -6.78 3.20
CA PHE A 81 29.18 -6.07 3.55
C PHE A 81 30.39 -7.03 3.51
N PRO A 82 31.58 -6.54 3.13
CA PRO A 82 31.85 -5.19 2.60
C PRO A 82 31.25 -4.98 1.20
N LYS A 83 30.82 -3.75 0.91
CA LYS A 83 30.33 -3.35 -0.41
C LYS A 83 31.50 -3.13 -1.37
N LYS A 84 31.29 -3.39 -2.66
CA LYS A 84 32.27 -3.15 -3.72
C LYS A 84 32.58 -1.65 -3.85
N PHE A 85 33.81 -1.33 -4.21
CA PHE A 85 34.21 0.02 -4.59
C PHE A 85 33.66 0.38 -5.97
N VAL A 86 33.26 1.64 -6.13
CA VAL A 86 32.74 2.21 -7.37
C VAL A 86 33.10 3.69 -7.42
N ASP A 87 33.69 4.17 -8.51
CA ASP A 87 34.18 5.55 -8.59
C ASP A 87 33.08 6.59 -8.81
N PHE A 88 31.92 6.17 -9.30
CA PHE A 88 30.79 7.05 -9.61
C PHE A 88 29.46 6.39 -9.22
N THR A 89 28.49 7.19 -8.78
CA THR A 89 27.15 6.68 -8.54
C THR A 89 26.52 6.23 -9.85
N THR A 90 25.89 5.06 -9.86
CA THR A 90 25.09 4.57 -10.99
C THR A 90 23.74 4.10 -10.49
N VAL A 91 22.70 4.27 -11.30
CA VAL A 91 21.36 3.73 -11.03
C VAL A 91 21.12 2.64 -12.07
N ASP A 92 20.81 1.43 -11.62
CA ASP A 92 20.52 0.33 -12.54
C ASP A 92 19.11 0.43 -13.14
N ASN A 93 18.79 -0.45 -14.11
CA ASN A 93 17.46 -0.51 -14.74
C ASN A 93 16.34 -0.85 -13.73
N GLU A 94 16.70 -1.40 -12.57
CA GLU A 94 15.80 -1.65 -11.44
C GLU A 94 15.74 -0.47 -10.46
N GLY A 95 16.30 0.69 -10.81
CA GLY A 95 16.23 1.91 -10.02
C GLY A 95 17.02 1.87 -8.71
N TYR A 96 17.88 0.87 -8.49
CA TYR A 96 18.72 0.80 -7.31
C TYR A 96 20.00 1.62 -7.51
N PRO A 97 20.29 2.57 -6.61
CA PRO A 97 21.54 3.32 -6.66
C PRO A 97 22.70 2.45 -6.12
N ARG A 98 23.77 2.37 -6.90
CA ARG A 98 25.09 1.97 -6.44
C ARG A 98 25.89 3.24 -6.21
N TYR A 99 25.96 3.66 -4.95
CA TYR A 99 26.62 4.91 -4.57
C TYR A 99 28.13 4.88 -4.82
N LYS A 100 28.68 6.04 -5.17
CA LYS A 100 30.11 6.31 -5.24
C LYS A 100 30.78 5.94 -3.93
N ARG A 101 31.66 4.96 -3.99
CA ARG A 101 32.43 4.40 -2.89
C ARG A 101 33.85 4.17 -3.38
N ARG A 102 34.68 5.21 -3.40
CA ARG A 102 36.05 5.11 -3.91
C ARG A 102 36.93 4.35 -2.95
N ASP A 103 37.96 3.69 -3.49
CA ASP A 103 39.10 3.28 -2.68
C ASP A 103 40.07 4.46 -2.58
N ASN A 104 39.95 5.23 -1.50
CA ASN A 104 40.75 6.44 -1.26
C ASN A 104 41.79 6.23 -0.15
N GLY A 105 42.06 4.98 0.25
CA GLY A 105 43.02 4.63 1.30
C GLY A 105 42.59 4.99 2.74
N ARG A 106 41.43 5.63 2.93
CA ARG A 106 40.92 5.97 4.27
C ARG A 106 40.39 4.75 4.99
N HIS A 107 40.67 4.70 6.28
CA HIS A 107 40.33 3.58 7.14
C HIS A 107 39.96 4.04 8.55
N ILE A 108 39.18 3.21 9.23
CA ILE A 108 38.79 3.38 10.63
C ILE A 108 39.06 2.06 11.34
N GLU A 109 39.61 2.11 12.56
CA GLU A 109 39.68 0.93 13.42
C GLU A 109 38.37 0.76 14.19
N LYS A 110 37.73 -0.41 14.08
CA LYS A 110 36.52 -0.76 14.84
C LYS A 110 36.65 -2.17 15.39
N ASN A 111 36.60 -2.31 16.71
CA ASN A 111 36.75 -3.59 17.42
C ASN A 111 38.05 -4.35 17.04
N GLY A 112 39.17 -3.64 16.91
CA GLY A 112 40.47 -4.23 16.54
C GLY A 112 40.59 -4.64 15.07
N VAL A 113 39.63 -4.26 14.22
CA VAL A 113 39.67 -4.53 12.78
C VAL A 113 39.68 -3.20 12.02
N VAL A 114 40.64 -3.04 11.12
CA VAL A 114 40.72 -1.90 10.21
C VAL A 114 39.68 -2.09 9.10
N VAL A 115 38.77 -1.14 8.97
CA VAL A 115 37.72 -1.12 7.96
C VAL A 115 37.87 0.08 7.04
N HIS A 116 37.55 -0.12 5.76
CA HIS A 116 37.63 0.89 4.71
C HIS A 116 36.22 1.35 4.29
N ASN A 117 36.14 2.20 3.25
CA ASN A 117 34.86 2.71 2.75
C ASN A 117 33.83 1.60 2.46
N GLY A 118 34.24 0.37 2.18
CA GLY A 118 33.36 -0.81 1.99
C GLY A 118 32.35 -1.06 3.10
N TYR A 119 32.63 -0.59 4.31
CA TYR A 119 31.81 -0.81 5.52
C TYR A 119 30.90 0.36 5.88
N VAL A 120 30.98 1.48 5.16
CA VAL A 120 30.18 2.68 5.46
C VAL A 120 28.73 2.49 5.00
N VAL A 121 27.79 2.75 5.90
CA VAL A 121 26.36 2.79 5.65
C VAL A 121 26.00 4.11 4.95
N PRO A 122 25.15 4.10 3.89
CA PRO A 122 24.69 5.33 3.22
C PRO A 122 24.06 6.32 4.20
N HIS A 123 24.50 7.57 4.17
CA HIS A 123 24.03 8.57 5.11
C HIS A 123 24.10 9.99 4.57
N ASN A 124 23.36 10.89 5.20
CA ASN A 124 23.44 12.33 4.93
C ASN A 124 24.25 13.02 6.04
N ARG A 125 25.31 13.76 5.67
CA ARG A 125 26.17 14.49 6.62
C ARG A 125 25.36 15.39 7.56
N LYS A 126 24.43 16.19 7.04
CA LYS A 126 23.65 17.15 7.86
C LYS A 126 22.76 16.43 8.87
N LEU A 127 22.12 15.33 8.47
CA LEU A 127 21.28 14.54 9.39
C LEU A 127 22.13 13.85 10.45
N LEU A 128 23.26 13.24 10.06
CA LEU A 128 24.16 12.60 11.01
C LEU A 128 24.68 13.60 12.04
N MET A 129 25.21 14.73 11.60
CA MET A 129 25.77 15.75 12.49
C MET A 129 24.71 16.42 13.38
N LYS A 130 23.46 16.50 12.92
CA LYS A 130 22.38 17.11 13.71
C LYS A 130 21.88 16.18 14.81
N TYR A 131 21.78 14.88 14.54
CA TYR A 131 21.12 13.96 15.45
C TYR A 131 22.09 13.06 16.23
N GLY A 132 23.31 12.83 15.74
CA GLY A 132 24.30 11.98 16.44
C GLY A 132 23.82 10.55 16.65
N VAL A 133 23.16 9.96 15.65
CA VAL A 133 22.61 8.60 15.73
C VAL A 133 22.86 7.83 14.44
N HIS A 134 22.62 6.51 14.48
CA HIS A 134 22.65 5.69 13.28
C HIS A 134 21.49 6.06 12.32
N ILE A 135 21.79 6.55 11.12
CA ILE A 135 20.83 6.96 10.09
C ILE A 135 21.24 6.34 8.75
N ASN A 136 20.46 5.39 8.25
CA ASN A 136 20.60 4.93 6.86
C ASN A 136 19.71 5.78 5.94
N VAL A 137 20.31 6.45 4.97
CA VAL A 137 19.58 7.28 3.98
C VAL A 137 19.74 6.66 2.61
N GLU A 138 18.62 6.29 2.00
CA GLU A 138 18.59 5.67 0.67
C GLU A 138 17.81 6.55 -0.32
N TRP A 139 18.35 6.70 -1.52
CA TRP A 139 17.62 7.33 -2.63
C TRP A 139 16.67 6.31 -3.26
N CYS A 140 15.42 6.72 -3.44
CA CYS A 140 14.32 5.83 -3.84
C CYS A 140 13.56 6.45 -5.03
N ASN A 141 13.58 5.81 -6.19
CA ASN A 141 12.83 6.23 -7.37
C ASN A 141 11.74 5.25 -7.84
N GLN A 142 11.61 4.09 -7.18
CA GLN A 142 10.65 3.05 -7.55
C GLN A 142 9.52 2.85 -6.52
N SER A 143 8.39 2.35 -7.01
CA SER A 143 7.24 1.93 -6.20
C SER A 143 7.56 0.77 -5.24
N ARG A 144 8.64 0.01 -5.48
CA ARG A 144 9.10 -1.05 -4.55
C ARG A 144 9.42 -0.52 -3.15
N PHE A 145 9.93 0.71 -3.03
CA PHE A 145 10.18 1.34 -1.72
C PHE A 145 8.89 1.73 -0.98
N ILE A 146 7.79 1.94 -1.71
CA ILE A 146 6.47 2.13 -1.12
C ILE A 146 6.04 0.82 -0.43
N LYS A 147 6.24 -0.34 -1.07
CA LYS A 147 5.99 -1.66 -0.45
C LYS A 147 6.80 -1.85 0.83
N TYR A 148 8.06 -1.42 0.83
CA TYR A 148 8.91 -1.48 2.03
C TYR A 148 8.31 -0.69 3.18
N LEU A 149 7.77 0.52 2.97
CA LEU A 149 7.13 1.26 4.04
C LEU A 149 5.82 0.61 4.50
N PHE A 150 4.98 0.13 3.57
CA PHE A 150 3.75 -0.58 3.91
C PHE A 150 4.01 -1.84 4.73
N LYS A 151 5.15 -2.52 4.51
CA LYS A 151 5.58 -3.63 5.35
C LYS A 151 5.64 -3.21 6.82
N TYR A 152 6.21 -2.05 7.16
CA TYR A 152 6.33 -1.59 8.55
C TYR A 152 5.04 -0.97 9.08
N VAL A 153 4.26 -0.30 8.24
CA VAL A 153 2.93 0.21 8.62
C VAL A 153 1.97 -0.92 8.96
N ASN A 154 2.02 -2.02 8.20
CA ASN A 154 1.16 -3.18 8.39
C ASN A 154 1.84 -4.32 9.16
N LYS A 155 3.06 -4.10 9.67
CA LYS A 155 3.71 -5.10 10.52
C LYS A 155 2.88 -5.17 11.80
N GLY A 156 2.29 -6.33 12.04
CA GLY A 156 1.57 -6.59 13.28
C GLY A 156 2.48 -6.39 14.50
N HIS A 157 1.86 -6.37 15.67
CA HIS A 157 2.60 -6.24 16.91
C HIS A 157 3.39 -7.51 17.19
N ASP A 158 4.50 -7.37 17.91
CA ASP A 158 5.19 -8.54 18.45
C ASP A 158 4.24 -9.23 19.44
N ARG A 159 4.04 -10.52 19.24
CA ARG A 159 3.18 -11.37 20.08
C ARG A 159 4.02 -12.46 20.73
N VAL A 160 3.58 -12.86 21.91
CA VAL A 160 4.15 -13.94 22.70
C VAL A 160 3.00 -14.85 23.09
N THR A 161 3.11 -16.12 22.70
CA THR A 161 2.21 -17.16 23.18
C THR A 161 2.75 -17.67 24.52
N ALA A 162 2.01 -17.43 25.59
CA ALA A 162 2.28 -18.00 26.90
C ALA A 162 1.47 -19.28 27.07
N SER A 163 2.14 -20.38 27.45
CA SER A 163 1.50 -21.66 27.79
C SER A 163 1.52 -21.86 29.29
N PHE A 164 0.37 -22.12 29.90
CA PHE A 164 0.27 -22.48 31.31
C PHE A 164 0.10 -23.99 31.44
N TYR A 165 0.90 -24.62 32.30
CA TYR A 165 0.75 -26.04 32.64
C TYR A 165 0.21 -26.14 34.06
N GLN A 166 -0.82 -26.95 34.27
CA GLN A 166 -1.21 -27.36 35.62
C GLN A 166 -0.27 -28.47 36.08
N THR A 167 0.43 -28.25 37.19
CA THR A 167 1.16 -29.33 37.87
C THR A 167 0.12 -30.20 38.58
N THR A 168 -0.11 -31.41 38.10
CA THR A 168 -0.92 -32.40 38.82
C THR A 168 -0.22 -32.76 40.12
N ALA A 169 -0.68 -32.21 41.25
CA ALA A 169 -0.28 -32.69 42.56
C ALA A 169 -0.88 -34.10 42.76
N TYR A 170 -0.06 -35.04 43.23
CA TYR A 170 -0.49 -36.42 43.50
C TYR A 170 -1.70 -36.43 44.44
N GLY A 171 -2.87 -36.83 43.92
CA GLY A 171 -4.07 -37.11 44.72
C GLY A 171 -5.30 -36.22 44.47
N GLU A 172 -5.25 -35.22 43.58
CA GLU A 172 -6.48 -34.50 43.17
C GLU A 172 -7.12 -35.13 41.91
N ILE A 173 -8.46 -35.16 41.90
CA ILE A 173 -9.29 -35.59 40.76
C ILE A 173 -8.93 -34.74 39.53
N GLU A 174 -8.69 -35.38 38.38
CA GLU A 174 -8.46 -34.71 37.10
C GLU A 174 -9.58 -33.69 36.83
N LYS A 175 -9.29 -32.40 37.02
CA LYS A 175 -10.18 -31.33 36.60
C LYS A 175 -10.17 -31.29 35.08
N PRO A 176 -11.32 -31.07 34.40
CA PRO A 176 -11.35 -30.88 32.97
C PRO A 176 -10.38 -29.77 32.57
N VAL A 177 -9.38 -30.12 31.75
CA VAL A 177 -8.39 -29.17 31.25
C VAL A 177 -8.93 -28.55 29.97
N ASP A 178 -9.15 -27.24 30.00
CA ASP A 178 -9.49 -26.46 28.81
C ASP A 178 -8.20 -26.12 28.06
N GLU A 179 -7.89 -26.92 27.03
CA GLU A 179 -6.70 -26.76 26.20
C GLU A 179 -6.62 -25.39 25.51
N ILE A 180 -7.76 -24.72 25.26
CA ILE A 180 -7.79 -23.39 24.63
C ILE A 180 -7.37 -22.33 25.65
N ASN A 181 -7.90 -22.40 26.87
CA ASN A 181 -7.54 -21.48 27.95
C ASN A 181 -6.12 -21.70 28.49
N MET A 182 -5.42 -22.76 28.09
CA MET A 182 -4.01 -22.98 28.42
C MET A 182 -3.04 -22.08 27.63
N PHE A 183 -3.48 -21.48 26.53
CA PHE A 183 -2.65 -20.63 25.69
C PHE A 183 -3.18 -19.20 25.67
N TYR A 184 -2.33 -18.26 26.08
CA TYR A 184 -2.60 -16.84 25.93
C TYR A 184 -1.70 -16.25 24.86
N ASP A 185 -2.31 -15.72 23.81
CA ASP A 185 -1.59 -14.96 22.80
C ASP A 185 -1.56 -13.48 23.18
N CYS A 186 -0.46 -13.08 23.80
CA CYS A 186 -0.27 -11.77 24.39
C CYS A 186 0.50 -10.83 23.46
N ARG A 187 0.12 -9.56 23.46
CA ARG A 187 0.92 -8.52 22.81
C ARG A 187 2.10 -8.14 23.70
N TYR A 188 3.31 -8.18 23.16
CA TYR A 188 4.48 -7.60 23.82
C TYR A 188 4.51 -6.07 23.62
N VAL A 189 4.76 -5.34 24.70
CA VAL A 189 4.95 -3.88 24.71
C VAL A 189 6.23 -3.59 25.48
N SER A 190 7.23 -3.02 24.81
CA SER A 190 8.49 -2.64 25.46
C SER A 190 8.32 -1.41 26.34
N SER A 191 9.26 -1.16 27.25
CA SER A 191 9.24 0.05 28.09
C SER A 191 9.23 1.34 27.27
N CYS A 192 10.00 1.38 26.17
CA CYS A 192 10.01 2.51 25.25
C CYS A 192 8.67 2.68 24.53
N GLU A 193 8.03 1.60 24.09
CA GLU A 193 6.70 1.66 23.46
C GLU A 193 5.63 2.14 24.47
N ALA A 194 5.68 1.64 25.70
CA ALA A 194 4.78 2.05 26.76
C ALA A 194 4.90 3.55 27.06
N ALA A 195 6.13 4.06 27.22
CA ALA A 195 6.37 5.48 27.42
C ALA A 195 5.87 6.32 26.23
N TRP A 196 6.13 5.89 25.00
CA TRP A 196 5.66 6.59 23.78
C TRP A 196 4.14 6.72 23.73
N ARG A 197 3.43 5.65 24.12
CA ARG A 197 1.96 5.63 24.20
C ARG A 197 1.42 6.51 25.31
N LEU A 198 2.01 6.43 26.51
CA LEU A 198 1.61 7.25 27.66
C LEU A 198 1.76 8.75 27.37
N LEU A 199 2.80 9.13 26.62
CA LEU A 199 3.03 10.50 26.19
C LEU A 199 2.16 10.94 24.99
N GLY A 200 1.32 10.04 24.44
CA GLY A 200 0.41 10.35 23.35
C GLY A 200 1.10 10.61 22.00
N PHE A 201 2.34 10.14 21.80
CA PHE A 201 3.04 10.34 20.54
C PHE A 201 2.50 9.41 19.44
N GLU A 202 2.30 9.97 18.25
CA GLU A 202 1.82 9.20 17.09
C GLU A 202 2.86 8.20 16.60
N LEU A 203 2.46 6.94 16.44
CA LEU A 203 3.31 5.87 15.87
C LEU A 203 3.47 5.97 14.36
N GLN A 204 2.52 6.63 13.69
CA GLN A 204 2.55 6.84 12.26
C GLN A 204 2.02 8.22 11.93
N TYR A 205 2.62 8.86 10.95
CA TYR A 205 2.16 10.17 10.48
C TYR A 205 2.26 10.28 8.97
N LYS A 206 1.23 10.89 8.37
CA LYS A 206 1.10 11.08 6.93
C LYS A 206 0.71 12.54 6.68
N LYS A 207 1.51 13.21 5.86
CA LYS A 207 1.22 14.55 5.35
C LYS A 207 1.30 14.52 3.81
N PRO A 208 0.26 14.93 3.08
CA PRO A 208 -1.07 15.34 3.58
C PRO A 208 -1.82 14.20 4.28
N SER A 209 -2.82 14.53 5.10
CA SER A 209 -3.69 13.51 5.70
C SER A 209 -4.55 12.85 4.63
N VAL A 210 -4.98 11.61 4.88
CA VAL A 210 -5.80 10.85 3.94
C VAL A 210 -7.13 10.50 4.59
N GLN A 211 -8.22 10.96 4.00
CA GLN A 211 -9.58 10.59 4.39
C GLN A 211 -10.04 9.42 3.52
N ARG A 212 -10.28 8.26 4.15
CA ARG A 212 -10.98 7.17 3.48
C ARG A 212 -12.44 7.57 3.31
N LEU A 213 -12.94 7.44 2.09
CA LEU A 213 -14.30 7.78 1.70
C LEU A 213 -15.08 6.49 1.46
N SER A 214 -16.17 6.29 2.20
CA SER A 214 -17.12 5.21 1.95
C SER A 214 -18.15 5.66 0.92
N PHE A 215 -18.65 4.71 0.15
CA PHE A 215 -19.76 4.89 -0.78
C PHE A 215 -20.49 3.54 -0.88
N HIS A 216 -21.73 3.57 -1.32
CA HIS A 216 -22.61 2.40 -1.39
C HIS A 216 -23.69 2.66 -2.43
N LEU A 217 -24.39 1.63 -2.89
CA LEU A 217 -25.59 1.79 -3.70
C LEU A 217 -26.76 2.32 -2.84
N LYS A 218 -27.84 2.74 -3.51
CA LYS A 218 -29.03 3.27 -2.84
C LYS A 218 -29.62 2.18 -1.93
N GLY A 219 -29.71 2.45 -0.63
CA GLY A 219 -30.21 1.50 0.36
C GLY A 219 -29.20 0.47 0.87
N GLU A 220 -27.98 0.42 0.34
CA GLU A 220 -26.95 -0.57 0.72
C GLU A 220 -25.87 0.01 1.66
N HIS A 221 -26.23 0.96 2.54
CA HIS A 221 -25.28 1.52 3.48
C HIS A 221 -24.95 0.52 4.60
N ASN A 222 -23.69 0.48 5.02
CA ASN A 222 -23.26 -0.37 6.12
C ASN A 222 -23.79 0.17 7.46
N ILE A 223 -24.39 -0.71 8.25
CA ILE A 223 -24.84 -0.47 9.62
C ILE A 223 -23.95 -1.30 10.55
N VAL A 224 -23.49 -0.69 11.65
CA VAL A 224 -22.72 -1.36 12.70
C VAL A 224 -23.59 -1.41 13.94
N PHE A 225 -23.72 -2.60 14.52
CA PHE A 225 -24.51 -2.89 15.73
C PHE A 225 -23.79 -4.01 16.51
N GLU A 226 -24.07 -4.12 17.81
CA GLU A 226 -23.55 -5.17 18.67
C GLU A 226 -24.45 -6.42 18.63
N ASP A 227 -23.91 -7.58 18.99
CA ASP A 227 -24.64 -8.87 18.88
C ASP A 227 -25.92 -8.93 19.73
N ASP A 228 -26.01 -8.12 20.78
CA ASP A 228 -27.15 -8.02 21.69
C ASP A 228 -28.12 -6.87 21.36
N ASP A 229 -27.84 -6.07 20.32
CA ASP A 229 -28.71 -4.97 19.91
C ASP A 229 -30.03 -5.48 19.31
N PRO A 230 -31.21 -5.05 19.82
CA PRO A 230 -32.49 -5.40 19.21
C PRO A 230 -32.60 -4.86 17.77
N ILE A 231 -33.03 -5.71 16.83
CA ILE A 231 -33.15 -5.35 15.40
C ILE A 231 -33.98 -4.08 15.20
N ASP A 232 -35.10 -3.94 15.92
CA ASP A 232 -35.96 -2.75 15.83
C ASP A 232 -35.25 -1.48 16.31
N ALA A 233 -34.38 -1.58 17.32
CA ALA A 233 -33.59 -0.45 17.79
C ALA A 233 -32.53 -0.05 16.76
N VAL A 234 -31.93 -1.02 16.09
CA VAL A 234 -30.97 -0.79 14.99
C VAL A 234 -31.66 -0.11 13.81
N LEU A 235 -32.80 -0.62 13.35
CA LEU A 235 -33.52 -0.08 12.18
C LEU A 235 -34.11 1.32 12.43
N ASN A 236 -34.56 1.59 13.65
CA ASN A 236 -35.12 2.90 14.02
C ASN A 236 -34.05 3.93 14.42
N ASN A 237 -32.76 3.56 14.37
CA ASN A 237 -31.69 4.48 14.70
C ASN A 237 -31.59 5.60 13.63
N PRO A 238 -31.75 6.88 13.99
CA PRO A 238 -31.74 8.00 13.04
C PRO A 238 -30.44 8.06 12.22
N THR A 239 -29.32 7.63 12.81
CA THR A 239 -27.99 7.72 12.21
C THR A 239 -27.73 6.70 11.10
N VAL A 240 -28.62 5.71 10.93
CA VAL A 240 -28.55 4.69 9.87
C VAL A 240 -28.55 5.34 8.48
N ASN A 241 -29.35 6.39 8.30
CA ASN A 241 -29.43 7.13 7.04
C ASN A 241 -28.39 8.26 6.89
N GLU A 242 -27.48 8.41 7.85
CA GLU A 242 -26.50 9.51 7.91
C GLU A 242 -25.10 9.03 7.51
N SER A 243 -25.03 8.30 6.39
CA SER A 243 -23.76 7.82 5.86
C SER A 243 -22.88 8.98 5.39
N GLN A 244 -21.56 8.79 5.41
CA GLN A 244 -20.61 9.78 4.90
C GLN A 244 -20.88 10.19 3.43
N PHE A 245 -21.45 9.26 2.63
CA PHE A 245 -21.74 9.48 1.22
C PHE A 245 -23.04 10.26 1.03
N LEU A 246 -24.09 9.90 1.77
CA LEU A 246 -25.37 10.62 1.74
C LEU A 246 -25.22 12.05 2.29
N ALA A 247 -24.47 12.22 3.38
CA ALA A 247 -24.18 13.53 3.92
C ALA A 247 -23.39 14.43 2.93
N TRP A 248 -22.62 13.85 2.01
CA TRP A 248 -21.97 14.63 0.95
C TRP A 248 -22.97 15.12 -0.08
N MET A 249 -23.95 14.29 -0.45
CA MET A 249 -25.04 14.72 -1.31
C MET A 249 -25.85 15.86 -0.68
N GLU A 250 -26.08 15.78 0.64
CA GLU A 250 -26.73 16.86 1.39
C GLU A 250 -25.86 18.14 1.44
N ALA A 251 -24.55 18.00 1.64
CA ALA A 251 -23.63 19.12 1.57
C ALA A 251 -23.62 19.79 0.18
N ASN A 252 -23.79 19.03 -0.90
CA ASN A 252 -23.95 19.58 -2.24
C ASN A 252 -25.23 20.40 -2.40
N LYS A 253 -26.31 20.08 -1.68
CA LYS A 253 -27.52 20.92 -1.66
C LYS A 253 -27.24 22.23 -0.93
N MET A 254 -26.58 22.18 0.22
CA MET A 254 -26.35 23.32 1.10
C MET A 254 -25.26 24.29 0.61
N TYR A 255 -24.14 23.78 0.07
CA TYR A 255 -22.95 24.58 -0.24
C TYR A 255 -22.69 24.64 -1.75
N PRO A 256 -22.81 25.82 -2.39
CA PRO A 256 -22.49 25.98 -3.82
C PRO A 256 -21.05 25.59 -4.18
N GLU A 257 -20.10 25.80 -3.27
CA GLU A 257 -18.70 25.41 -3.47
C GLU A 257 -18.48 23.89 -3.46
N ALA A 258 -19.32 23.12 -2.72
CA ALA A 258 -19.25 21.66 -2.75
C ALA A 258 -19.61 21.11 -4.14
N ARG A 259 -20.55 21.78 -4.84
CA ARG A 259 -20.98 21.38 -6.20
C ARG A 259 -19.86 21.44 -7.24
N LYS A 260 -18.80 22.19 -6.98
CA LYS A 260 -17.62 22.29 -7.86
C LYS A 260 -16.66 21.12 -7.69
N LEU A 261 -16.87 20.24 -6.71
CA LEU A 261 -15.97 19.15 -6.34
C LEU A 261 -16.60 17.79 -6.65
N THR A 262 -15.77 16.83 -7.04
CA THR A 262 -16.12 15.42 -6.96
C THR A 262 -16.08 14.95 -5.51
N TYR A 263 -16.67 13.81 -5.20
CA TYR A 263 -16.63 13.29 -3.82
C TYR A 263 -15.19 13.01 -3.36
N VAL A 264 -14.31 12.56 -4.25
CA VAL A 264 -12.90 12.29 -3.94
C VAL A 264 -12.11 13.55 -3.63
N GLU A 265 -12.51 14.67 -4.23
CA GLU A 265 -11.96 15.99 -3.95
C GLU A 265 -12.55 16.63 -2.69
N ALA A 266 -13.67 16.13 -2.16
CA ALA A 266 -14.35 16.71 -0.99
C ALA A 266 -13.39 16.97 0.18
N PRO A 267 -12.52 16.04 0.60
CA PRO A 267 -11.62 16.27 1.73
C PRO A 267 -10.60 17.40 1.52
N THR A 268 -10.39 17.87 0.30
CA THR A 268 -9.48 19.00 0.02
C THR A 268 -10.05 20.33 0.52
N LYS A 269 -11.38 20.46 0.58
CA LYS A 269 -12.12 21.69 0.93
C LYS A 269 -13.16 21.51 2.03
N PHE A 270 -13.48 20.27 2.41
CA PHE A 270 -14.43 19.95 3.47
C PHE A 270 -13.83 18.96 4.48
N VAL A 271 -14.41 18.93 5.67
CA VAL A 271 -14.07 18.02 6.77
C VAL A 271 -15.32 17.21 7.12
N TRP A 272 -15.17 15.90 7.22
CA TRP A 272 -16.22 15.02 7.73
C TRP A 272 -16.21 15.05 9.26
N ASN A 273 -17.29 15.56 9.87
CA ASN A 273 -17.50 15.45 11.30
C ASN A 273 -18.19 14.11 11.60
N LYS A 274 -17.47 13.17 12.23
CA LYS A 274 -18.02 11.84 12.55
C LYS A 274 -19.10 11.88 13.62
N THR A 275 -19.04 12.84 14.53
CA THR A 275 -19.97 12.96 15.66
C THR A 275 -21.29 13.55 15.19
N GLU A 276 -21.22 14.67 14.45
CA GLU A 276 -22.40 15.35 13.92
C GLU A 276 -22.89 14.78 12.58
N ARG A 277 -22.14 13.85 11.98
CA ARG A 277 -22.44 13.22 10.68
C ARG A 277 -22.67 14.21 9.54
N VAL A 278 -21.91 15.30 9.52
CA VAL A 278 -22.00 16.34 8.49
C VAL A 278 -20.64 16.69 7.88
N TRP A 279 -20.69 17.20 6.65
CA TRP A 279 -19.54 17.82 5.99
C TRP A 279 -19.55 19.33 6.22
N THR A 280 -18.45 19.87 6.75
CA THR A 280 -18.30 21.31 6.98
C THR A 280 -17.11 21.87 6.18
N PRO A 281 -17.15 23.15 5.77
CA PRO A 281 -16.03 23.78 5.10
C PRO A 281 -14.73 23.68 5.91
N ARG A 282 -13.66 23.30 5.22
CA ARG A 282 -12.35 23.08 5.82
C ARG A 282 -11.63 24.41 6.02
N ILE A 283 -11.18 24.64 7.25
CA ILE A 283 -10.36 25.81 7.60
C ILE A 283 -8.89 25.63 7.19
N ARG A 284 -8.32 24.42 7.39
CA ARG A 284 -6.91 24.12 7.11
C ARG A 284 -6.74 23.17 5.92
N PRO A 285 -6.05 23.55 4.84
CA PRO A 285 -5.86 22.71 3.66
C PRO A 285 -4.94 21.50 3.95
N GLY A 286 -4.95 20.50 3.06
CA GLY A 286 -3.97 19.41 3.08
C GLY A 286 -4.50 18.03 3.47
N CYS A 287 -5.71 17.69 3.03
CA CYS A 287 -6.25 16.33 3.11
C CYS A 287 -6.61 15.82 1.70
N ILE A 288 -6.39 14.53 1.46
CA ILE A 288 -6.72 13.85 0.20
C ILE A 288 -7.79 12.80 0.47
N GLY A 289 -8.83 12.75 -0.36
CA GLY A 289 -9.81 11.67 -0.35
C GLY A 289 -9.33 10.41 -1.05
N ARG A 290 -9.66 9.24 -0.50
CA ARG A 290 -9.40 7.94 -1.14
C ARG A 290 -10.61 7.03 -0.99
N LEU A 291 -11.14 6.59 -2.12
CA LEU A 291 -12.18 5.56 -2.18
C LEU A 291 -11.57 4.18 -1.97
N SER A 292 -12.35 3.27 -1.40
CA SER A 292 -12.01 1.84 -1.37
C SER A 292 -11.89 1.28 -2.80
N TYR A 293 -11.02 0.28 -2.97
CA TYR A 293 -10.97 -0.48 -4.21
C TYR A 293 -12.25 -1.31 -4.35
N VAL A 294 -12.83 -1.33 -5.54
CA VAL A 294 -13.93 -2.21 -5.92
C VAL A 294 -13.52 -2.87 -7.24
N PRO A 295 -13.47 -4.20 -7.32
CA PRO A 295 -13.16 -4.88 -8.56
C PRO A 295 -14.32 -4.76 -9.58
N PRO A 296 -14.05 -4.80 -10.90
CA PRO A 296 -15.10 -4.66 -11.93
C PRO A 296 -16.24 -5.69 -11.83
N ASN A 297 -15.95 -6.89 -11.34
CA ASN A 297 -16.93 -7.98 -11.20
C ASN A 297 -18.02 -7.73 -10.13
N VAL A 298 -17.90 -6.69 -9.30
CA VAL A 298 -18.94 -6.32 -8.31
C VAL A 298 -20.08 -5.51 -8.97
N GLY A 299 -20.01 -5.28 -10.28
CA GLY A 299 -21.09 -4.66 -11.05
C GLY A 299 -21.31 -3.20 -10.67
N ASP A 300 -22.53 -2.84 -10.27
CA ASP A 300 -22.93 -1.45 -10.02
C ASP A 300 -22.07 -0.71 -8.99
N ASN A 301 -21.52 -1.41 -8.00
CA ASN A 301 -20.57 -0.82 -7.06
C ASN A 301 -19.30 -0.31 -7.76
N TYR A 302 -18.80 -1.03 -8.77
CA TYR A 302 -17.65 -0.59 -9.57
C TYR A 302 -18.00 0.62 -10.42
N TYR A 303 -19.14 0.59 -11.11
CA TYR A 303 -19.57 1.69 -11.97
C TYR A 303 -19.85 2.96 -11.15
N LEU A 304 -20.55 2.84 -10.01
CA LEU A 304 -20.72 3.96 -9.08
C LEU A 304 -19.38 4.50 -8.61
N ARG A 305 -18.41 3.64 -8.25
CA ARG A 305 -17.07 4.08 -7.88
C ARG A 305 -16.42 4.92 -8.97
N CYS A 306 -16.56 4.53 -10.24
CA CYS A 306 -16.03 5.31 -11.36
C CYS A 306 -16.71 6.68 -11.46
N LEU A 307 -18.04 6.70 -11.38
CA LEU A 307 -18.83 7.93 -11.44
C LEU A 307 -18.51 8.89 -10.30
N VAL A 308 -18.33 8.39 -9.08
CA VAL A 308 -17.98 9.17 -7.89
C VAL A 308 -16.62 9.89 -8.03
N ASN A 309 -15.73 9.40 -8.90
CA ASN A 309 -14.46 10.07 -9.22
C ASN A 309 -14.60 11.22 -10.22
N VAL A 310 -15.72 11.33 -10.96
CA VAL A 310 -15.86 12.29 -12.08
C VAL A 310 -17.07 13.20 -11.96
N VAL A 311 -18.16 12.73 -11.37
CA VAL A 311 -19.39 13.49 -11.19
C VAL A 311 -19.20 14.51 -10.07
N ARG A 312 -19.56 15.75 -10.37
CA ARG A 312 -19.48 16.90 -9.45
C ARG A 312 -20.88 17.32 -9.02
N GLY A 313 -21.02 17.67 -7.75
CA GLY A 313 -22.24 18.26 -7.22
C GLY A 313 -23.49 17.38 -7.21
N ALA A 314 -23.34 16.05 -7.22
CA ALA A 314 -24.46 15.14 -7.07
C ALA A 314 -25.18 15.35 -5.73
N THR A 315 -26.49 15.58 -5.79
CA THR A 315 -27.39 15.81 -4.66
C THR A 315 -28.27 14.60 -4.32
N CYS A 316 -28.27 13.58 -5.19
CA CYS A 316 -28.87 12.28 -4.98
C CYS A 316 -28.13 11.18 -5.76
N HIS A 317 -28.60 9.94 -5.65
CA HIS A 317 -28.04 8.81 -6.41
C HIS A 317 -28.29 8.94 -7.91
N GLU A 318 -29.46 9.44 -8.28
CA GLU A 318 -29.91 9.59 -9.66
C GLU A 318 -29.03 10.55 -10.45
N ASP A 319 -28.46 11.57 -9.80
CA ASP A 319 -27.52 12.53 -10.41
C ASP A 319 -26.25 11.84 -10.95
N TYR A 320 -25.79 10.75 -10.34
CA TYR A 320 -24.64 10.01 -10.86
C TYR A 320 -24.96 9.31 -12.19
N MET A 321 -26.23 8.98 -12.43
CA MET A 321 -26.71 8.33 -13.66
C MET A 321 -27.10 9.33 -14.76
N LYS A 322 -26.99 10.64 -14.52
CA LYS A 322 -27.37 11.68 -15.49
C LYS A 322 -26.16 12.15 -16.31
N VAL A 323 -26.22 12.15 -17.63
CA VAL A 323 -25.14 12.62 -18.55
C VAL A 323 -25.73 13.60 -19.56
N GLU A 324 -25.19 14.81 -19.68
CA GLU A 324 -25.66 15.83 -20.66
C GLU A 324 -27.19 15.98 -20.68
N ASP A 325 -27.79 16.03 -19.49
CA ASP A 325 -29.24 16.08 -19.24
C ASP A 325 -30.07 14.83 -19.57
N VAL A 326 -29.44 13.76 -20.04
CA VAL A 326 -30.06 12.44 -20.25
C VAL A 326 -29.95 11.59 -18.98
N GLN A 327 -31.08 11.06 -18.51
CA GLN A 327 -31.11 10.10 -17.41
C GLN A 327 -30.87 8.69 -17.95
N HIS A 328 -29.83 8.01 -17.48
CA HIS A 328 -29.57 6.62 -17.81
C HIS A 328 -30.21 5.66 -16.81
N MET A 329 -30.46 4.42 -17.25
CA MET A 329 -31.12 3.38 -16.45
C MET A 329 -30.20 2.75 -15.40
N SER A 330 -28.88 2.76 -15.63
CA SER A 330 -27.90 2.16 -14.74
C SER A 330 -26.64 3.03 -14.60
N TYR A 331 -25.87 2.80 -13.53
CA TYR A 331 -24.55 3.41 -13.36
C TYR A 331 -23.58 2.99 -14.48
N ARG A 332 -23.76 1.78 -15.00
CA ARG A 332 -22.97 1.27 -16.12
C ARG A 332 -23.20 2.06 -17.40
N ASP A 333 -24.46 2.30 -17.77
CA ASP A 333 -24.82 3.07 -18.96
C ASP A 333 -24.31 4.52 -18.85
N ALA A 334 -24.39 5.10 -17.64
CA ALA A 334 -23.85 6.42 -17.37
C ALA A 334 -22.30 6.46 -17.44
N CYS A 335 -21.61 5.38 -17.08
CA CYS A 335 -20.17 5.25 -17.31
C CYS A 335 -19.84 5.17 -18.80
N TYR A 336 -20.60 4.37 -19.55
CA TYR A 336 -20.45 4.20 -20.99
C TYR A 336 -20.66 5.51 -21.75
N ALA A 337 -21.75 6.23 -21.47
CA ALA A 337 -22.05 7.53 -22.07
C ALA A 337 -20.99 8.60 -21.75
N ARG A 338 -20.27 8.48 -20.63
CA ARG A 338 -19.13 9.33 -20.27
C ARG A 338 -17.79 8.88 -20.86
N GLY A 339 -17.74 7.78 -21.59
CA GLY A 339 -16.49 7.21 -22.11
C GLY A 339 -15.54 6.71 -21.03
N LEU A 340 -16.05 6.31 -19.85
CA LEU A 340 -15.25 5.79 -18.73
C LEU A 340 -14.96 4.29 -18.84
N LEU A 341 -15.70 3.59 -19.70
CA LEU A 341 -15.50 2.17 -19.98
C LEU A 341 -14.63 2.05 -21.23
N GLY A 342 -13.66 1.15 -21.22
CA GLY A 342 -12.93 0.76 -22.43
C GLY A 342 -13.90 0.19 -23.46
N ASP A 343 -13.57 0.32 -24.74
CA ASP A 343 -14.29 -0.46 -25.75
C ASP A 343 -13.85 -1.93 -25.62
N ASP A 344 -14.77 -2.85 -25.85
CA ASP A 344 -14.44 -4.27 -25.85
C ASP A 344 -13.84 -4.72 -27.20
N ARG A 345 -13.42 -3.75 -28.02
CA ARG A 345 -12.96 -3.99 -29.38
C ARG A 345 -11.64 -4.74 -29.37
N GLU A 346 -10.76 -4.46 -28.42
CA GLU A 346 -9.51 -5.21 -28.24
C GLU A 346 -9.75 -6.72 -28.05
N TYR A 347 -10.82 -7.11 -27.34
CA TYR A 347 -11.18 -8.51 -27.13
C TYR A 347 -11.80 -9.13 -28.37
N ILE A 348 -12.64 -8.39 -29.08
CA ILE A 348 -13.23 -8.83 -30.36
C ILE A 348 -12.12 -9.03 -31.40
N ASP A 349 -11.23 -8.05 -31.55
CA ASP A 349 -10.10 -8.09 -32.48
C ASP A 349 -9.15 -9.23 -32.12
N GLY A 350 -8.84 -9.42 -30.82
CA GLY A 350 -8.00 -10.52 -30.34
C GLY A 350 -8.59 -11.91 -30.58
N ILE A 351 -9.91 -12.10 -30.37
CA ILE A 351 -10.59 -13.37 -30.69
C ILE A 351 -10.64 -13.60 -32.20
N THR A 352 -10.87 -12.54 -32.98
CA THR A 352 -10.93 -12.59 -34.46
C THR A 352 -9.56 -12.89 -35.08
N GLU A 353 -8.48 -12.36 -34.50
CA GLU A 353 -7.11 -12.69 -34.91
C GLU A 353 -6.76 -14.13 -34.54
N ALA A 354 -7.06 -14.54 -33.30
CA ALA A 354 -6.80 -15.90 -32.84
C ALA A 354 -7.56 -16.95 -33.66
N SER A 355 -8.75 -16.63 -34.16
CA SER A 355 -9.55 -17.57 -34.95
C SER A 355 -8.92 -17.95 -36.29
N GLN A 356 -7.94 -17.20 -36.76
CA GLN A 356 -7.22 -17.52 -38.01
C GLN A 356 -6.27 -18.72 -37.87
N TRP A 357 -5.86 -19.07 -36.65
CA TRP A 357 -4.85 -20.11 -36.41
C TRP A 357 -5.17 -21.06 -35.24
N ALA A 358 -6.06 -20.67 -34.32
CA ALA A 358 -6.44 -21.48 -33.17
C ALA A 358 -7.69 -22.33 -33.45
N SER A 359 -7.80 -23.48 -32.77
CA SER A 359 -9.01 -24.31 -32.83
C SER A 359 -10.17 -23.67 -32.06
N ALA A 360 -11.41 -24.00 -32.44
CA ALA A 360 -12.59 -23.57 -31.71
C ALA A 360 -12.57 -23.98 -30.21
N ASP A 361 -11.95 -25.11 -29.85
CA ASP A 361 -11.73 -25.49 -28.44
C ASP A 361 -10.82 -24.52 -27.69
N SER A 362 -9.70 -24.15 -28.32
CA SER A 362 -8.76 -23.17 -27.79
C SER A 362 -9.41 -21.80 -27.62
N LEU A 363 -10.20 -21.37 -28.62
CA LEU A 363 -10.94 -20.11 -28.55
C LEU A 363 -11.98 -20.10 -27.43
N ARG A 364 -12.72 -21.21 -27.20
CA ARG A 364 -13.65 -21.32 -26.06
C ARG A 364 -12.94 -21.19 -24.71
N ARG A 365 -11.76 -21.80 -24.56
CA ARG A 365 -10.95 -21.65 -23.34
C ARG A 365 -10.43 -20.23 -23.15
N MET A 366 -10.02 -19.57 -24.23
CA MET A 366 -9.63 -18.16 -24.20
C MET A 366 -10.80 -17.28 -23.79
N PHE A 367 -11.97 -17.45 -24.40
CA PHE A 367 -13.18 -16.70 -24.06
C PHE A 367 -13.59 -16.91 -22.60
N ALA A 368 -13.56 -18.16 -22.11
CA ALA A 368 -13.79 -18.45 -20.68
C ALA A 368 -12.77 -17.75 -19.77
N SER A 369 -11.49 -17.68 -20.17
CA SER A 369 -10.46 -16.97 -19.40
C SER A 369 -10.71 -15.47 -19.36
N LEU A 370 -11.17 -14.88 -20.47
CA LEU A 370 -11.58 -13.47 -20.53
C LEU A 370 -12.78 -13.19 -19.63
N LEU A 371 -13.80 -14.06 -19.63
CA LEU A 371 -14.94 -13.96 -18.71
C LEU A 371 -14.49 -14.00 -17.24
N VAL A 372 -13.62 -14.95 -16.88
CA VAL A 372 -13.11 -15.10 -15.51
C VAL A 372 -12.23 -13.93 -15.09
N SER A 373 -11.53 -13.29 -16.03
CA SER A 373 -10.68 -12.12 -15.73
C SER A 373 -11.48 -10.89 -15.27
N GLY A 374 -12.78 -10.83 -15.59
CA GLY A 374 -13.65 -9.70 -15.26
C GLY A 374 -13.27 -8.39 -15.96
N SER A 375 -12.52 -8.45 -17.06
CA SER A 375 -12.09 -7.27 -17.82
C SER A 375 -13.05 -6.85 -18.93
N LEU A 376 -13.97 -7.73 -19.33
CA LEU A 376 -14.93 -7.48 -20.40
C LEU A 376 -16.05 -6.53 -19.92
N GLY A 377 -16.28 -5.45 -20.66
CA GLY A 377 -17.39 -4.53 -20.43
C GLY A 377 -18.74 -5.19 -20.71
N LYS A 378 -18.96 -5.66 -21.94
CA LYS A 378 -20.17 -6.30 -22.48
C LYS A 378 -19.86 -7.69 -23.03
N PRO A 379 -19.75 -8.71 -22.15
CA PRO A 379 -19.49 -10.08 -22.59
C PRO A 379 -20.49 -10.60 -23.63
N ASP A 380 -21.74 -10.15 -23.53
CA ASP A 380 -22.84 -10.44 -24.44
C ASP A 380 -22.59 -9.92 -25.86
N GLU A 381 -22.19 -8.66 -26.01
CA GLU A 381 -21.87 -8.10 -27.33
C GLU A 381 -20.64 -8.77 -27.97
N ILE A 382 -19.64 -9.14 -27.16
CA ILE A 382 -18.48 -9.90 -27.65
C ILE A 382 -18.89 -11.30 -28.10
N TRP A 383 -19.75 -11.97 -27.32
CA TRP A 383 -20.30 -13.27 -27.68
C TRP A 383 -21.03 -13.21 -29.03
N GLU A 384 -21.96 -12.27 -29.20
CA GLU A 384 -22.74 -12.11 -30.43
C GLU A 384 -21.86 -11.90 -31.66
N ARG A 385 -20.69 -11.25 -31.51
CA ARG A 385 -19.75 -11.02 -32.61
C ARG A 385 -18.80 -12.19 -32.88
N CYS A 386 -18.50 -13.01 -31.88
CA CYS A 386 -17.42 -14.00 -31.96
C CYS A 386 -17.88 -15.47 -31.87
N TRP A 387 -19.15 -15.76 -31.55
CA TRP A 387 -19.64 -17.12 -31.28
C TRP A 387 -19.42 -18.09 -32.46
N GLN A 388 -19.44 -17.59 -33.69
CA GLN A 388 -19.22 -18.41 -34.89
C GLN A 388 -17.85 -19.08 -34.86
N PHE A 389 -16.78 -18.32 -34.58
CA PHE A 389 -15.43 -18.87 -34.42
C PHE A 389 -15.33 -19.85 -33.25
N LEU A 390 -16.05 -19.55 -32.17
CA LEU A 390 -16.10 -20.38 -30.96
C LEU A 390 -16.87 -21.70 -31.18
N SER A 391 -17.60 -21.85 -32.28
CA SER A 391 -18.49 -22.99 -32.56
C SER A 391 -18.17 -23.73 -33.86
N ASP A 392 -17.09 -23.37 -34.54
CA ASP A 392 -16.72 -23.91 -35.86
C ASP A 392 -16.55 -25.45 -35.87
N ASP A 393 -16.13 -26.04 -34.75
CA ASP A 393 -15.94 -27.49 -34.62
C ASP A 393 -17.22 -28.28 -34.25
N VAL A 394 -18.37 -27.62 -34.03
CA VAL A 394 -19.59 -28.26 -33.53
C VAL A 394 -20.13 -29.28 -34.52
N LEU A 395 -20.23 -28.92 -35.80
CA LEU A 395 -20.74 -29.84 -36.83
C LEU A 395 -19.82 -31.06 -37.02
N TYR A 396 -18.50 -30.83 -37.02
CA TYR A 396 -17.52 -31.92 -37.08
C TYR A 396 -17.64 -32.86 -35.88
N LYS A 397 -17.76 -32.30 -34.67
CA LYS A 397 -17.97 -33.10 -33.44
C LYS A 397 -19.27 -33.90 -33.48
N GLN A 398 -20.36 -33.32 -33.97
CA GLN A 398 -21.62 -34.06 -34.12
C GLN A 398 -21.52 -35.19 -35.14
N ARG A 399 -20.91 -34.96 -36.31
CA ARG A 399 -20.71 -36.01 -37.32
C ARG A 399 -19.91 -37.19 -36.78
N ARG A 400 -18.84 -36.91 -36.04
CA ARG A 400 -18.05 -37.94 -35.34
C ARG A 400 -18.79 -38.67 -34.24
N LEU A 401 -19.79 -38.05 -33.61
CA LEU A 401 -20.61 -38.69 -32.57
C LEU A 401 -21.67 -39.61 -33.16
N PHE A 402 -22.12 -39.34 -34.39
CA PHE A 402 -23.19 -40.09 -35.06
C PHE A 402 -22.68 -41.02 -36.18
N ASP A 403 -21.37 -41.22 -36.31
CA ASP A 403 -20.71 -42.02 -37.37
C ASP A 403 -21.18 -41.68 -38.80
N ASN A 404 -21.56 -40.42 -39.01
CA ASN A 404 -21.91 -39.89 -40.33
C ASN A 404 -20.63 -39.24 -40.91
N GLU A 405 -19.85 -39.99 -41.70
CA GLU A 405 -18.68 -39.45 -42.41
C GLU A 405 -19.02 -38.22 -43.27
#